data_AF-A0A662I481-F1
#
_entry.id   AF-A0A662I481-F1
#
_cell.length_a   1.000
_cell.length_b   1.000
_cell.length_c   1.000
_cell.angle_alpha   90.00
_cell.angle_beta   90.00
_cell.angle_gamma   90.00
#
_symmetry.space_group_name_H-M   'P 1'
#
loop_
_entity.id
_entity.type
_entity.pdbx_description
1 polymer ?
#
loop_
_entity_poly.entity_id
_entity_poly.type
_entity_poly.pdbx_seq_one_letter_code
_entity_poly.pdbx_strand_id
1 'polypeptide(L)'
;MKMFNIFFGKYYCMLSLTKKVKCPQCNEKIVISGDTLAKAVERAKKMGLFSLAFQHKDHVVLIYIDEKGGIRGVETAPLVKVEKPVFLKFDIIPVPKPKEKMPSLNKLSNEELAVLTWCDGQTTLSEIAEALSMPYGLVKAIVESLYGAGYLKELKEVVAK
;
A
#
# COMPACT_ATOMS: atom_id res chain seq x y z
N MET A 1 -2.75 42.28 36.90
CA MET A 1 -1.34 42.12 36.49
C MET A 1 -0.98 40.64 36.53
N LYS A 2 -0.58 40.08 35.37
CA LYS A 2 0.12 38.79 35.12
C LYS A 2 -0.59 37.50 35.59
N MET A 3 -0.63 36.40 34.86
CA MET A 3 -0.17 36.03 33.51
C MET A 3 -0.91 34.72 33.15
N PHE A 4 -1.45 34.66 31.93
CA PHE A 4 -1.83 33.41 31.28
C PHE A 4 -0.59 32.53 31.10
N ASN A 5 -0.69 31.24 31.40
CA ASN A 5 0.25 30.23 30.92
C ASN A 5 -0.55 29.04 30.41
N ILE A 6 -1.00 29.16 29.15
CA ILE A 6 -1.59 28.08 28.39
C ILE A 6 -0.44 27.37 27.66
N PHE A 7 -0.10 26.16 28.09
CA PHE A 7 0.80 25.24 27.39
C PHE A 7 0.11 24.73 26.11
N PHE A 8 0.17 25.50 25.02
CA PHE A 8 -0.19 25.05 23.67
C PHE A 8 1.04 25.20 22.78
N GLY A 9 1.90 24.19 22.76
CA GLY A 9 3.21 24.28 22.11
C GLY A 9 3.65 23.03 21.35
N LYS A 10 2.72 22.19 20.85
CA LYS A 10 3.08 21.02 20.01
C LYS A 10 2.15 20.70 18.83
N TYR A 11 1.10 21.49 18.58
CA TYR A 11 0.04 21.14 17.60
C TYR A 11 -0.03 22.03 16.34
N TYR A 12 1.02 22.78 16.01
CA TYR A 12 1.02 23.63 14.83
C TYR A 12 2.30 23.47 14.00
N CYS A 13 2.43 22.34 13.31
CA CYS A 13 3.11 22.28 12.00
C CYS A 13 2.70 21.02 11.21
N MET A 14 1.44 20.59 11.31
CA MET A 14 0.82 19.82 10.23
C MET A 14 0.28 20.83 9.23
N LEU A 15 1.16 21.40 8.41
CA LEU A 15 0.73 21.81 7.08
C LEU A 15 0.10 20.57 6.48
N SER A 16 -1.22 20.61 6.30
CA SER A 16 -2.00 19.57 5.64
C SER A 16 -1.53 19.49 4.19
N LEU A 17 -0.40 18.80 4.00
CA LEU A 17 0.19 18.52 2.69
C LEU A 17 -0.74 17.55 1.98
N THR A 18 -1.79 18.13 1.40
CA THR A 18 -2.69 17.45 0.51
C THR A 18 -2.02 17.38 -0.85
N LYS A 19 -1.94 16.18 -1.41
CA LYS A 19 -1.47 16.01 -2.79
C LYS A 19 -2.66 15.77 -3.70
N LYS A 20 -2.63 16.40 -4.86
CA LYS A 20 -3.66 16.25 -5.90
C LYS A 20 -3.07 15.49 -7.06
N VAL A 21 -3.76 14.45 -7.49
CA VAL A 21 -3.35 13.59 -8.61
C VAL A 21 -4.51 13.51 -9.59
N LYS A 22 -4.22 13.45 -10.88
CA LYS A 22 -5.25 13.20 -11.90
C LYS A 22 -5.31 11.72 -12.21
N CYS A 23 -6.52 11.18 -12.25
CA CYS A 23 -6.75 9.84 -12.75
C CYS A 23 -6.35 9.77 -14.25
N PRO A 24 -5.47 8.83 -14.65
CA PRO A 24 -5.09 8.64 -16.05
C PRO A 24 -6.26 8.26 -16.98
N GLN A 25 -7.29 7.56 -16.47
CA GLN A 25 -8.40 7.03 -17.28
C GLN A 25 -9.52 8.06 -17.50
N CYS A 26 -9.92 8.80 -16.46
CA CYS A 26 -11.09 9.70 -16.53
C CYS A 26 -10.77 11.16 -16.20
N ASN A 27 -9.49 11.49 -15.93
CA ASN A 27 -8.98 12.84 -15.69
C ASN A 27 -9.54 13.56 -14.45
N GLU A 28 -10.33 12.87 -13.62
CA GLU A 28 -10.82 13.40 -12.35
C GLU A 28 -9.70 13.54 -11.32
N LYS A 29 -9.90 14.46 -10.37
CA LYS A 29 -8.92 14.81 -9.35
C LYS A 29 -9.10 13.93 -8.11
N ILE A 30 -8.05 13.23 -7.73
CA ILE A 30 -7.95 12.47 -6.48
C ILE A 30 -7.15 13.31 -5.50
N VAL A 31 -7.67 13.45 -4.28
CA VAL A 31 -7.03 14.18 -3.19
C VAL A 31 -6.50 13.19 -2.17
N ILE A 32 -5.19 13.16 -2.00
CA ILE A 32 -4.51 12.40 -0.95
C ILE A 32 -4.42 13.31 0.26
N SER A 33 -5.10 12.92 1.34
CA SER A 33 -5.06 13.63 2.61
C SER A 33 -3.67 13.53 3.26
N GLY A 34 -3.32 14.49 4.12
CA GLY A 34 -1.99 14.54 4.74
C GLY A 34 -1.69 13.34 5.64
N ASP A 35 -2.70 12.79 6.32
CA ASP A 35 -2.60 11.58 7.14
C ASP A 35 -2.39 10.32 6.28
N THR A 36 -3.09 10.21 5.14
CA THR A 36 -2.91 9.11 4.18
C THR A 36 -1.51 9.16 3.58
N LEU A 37 -1.04 10.36 3.21
CA LEU A 37 0.31 10.57 2.69
C LEU A 37 1.37 10.22 3.74
N ALA A 38 1.18 10.61 5.00
CA ALA A 38 2.11 10.30 6.08
C ALA A 38 2.24 8.78 6.32
N LYS A 39 1.11 8.05 6.31
CA LYS A 39 1.10 6.58 6.38
C LYS A 39 1.81 5.95 5.19
N ALA A 40 1.56 6.46 3.98
CA ALA A 40 2.23 5.98 2.77
C ALA A 40 3.75 6.17 2.84
N VAL A 41 4.22 7.33 3.31
CA VAL A 41 5.65 7.61 3.50
C VAL A 41 6.28 6.70 4.55
N GLU A 42 5.59 6.46 5.67
CA GLU A 42 6.06 5.55 6.71
C GLU A 42 6.25 4.13 6.19
N ARG A 43 5.28 3.62 5.42
CA ARG A 43 5.37 2.31 4.74
C ARG A 43 6.46 2.29 3.66
N ALA A 44 6.57 3.35 2.86
CA ALA A 44 7.57 3.47 1.80
C ALA A 44 9.01 3.42 2.33
N LYS A 45 9.28 3.80 3.59
CA LYS A 45 10.63 3.67 4.18
C LYS A 45 11.12 2.22 4.24
N LYS A 46 10.23 1.24 4.30
CA LYS A 46 10.60 -0.18 4.35
C LYS A 46 11.08 -0.69 2.98
N MET A 47 10.45 -0.23 1.90
CA MET A 47 10.61 -0.80 0.55
C MET A 47 11.21 0.19 -0.47
N GLY A 48 11.34 1.47 -0.11
CA GLY A 48 11.65 2.59 -1.01
C GLY A 48 10.45 3.13 -1.79
N LEU A 49 9.33 2.39 -1.83
CA LEU A 49 8.11 2.74 -2.56
C LEU A 49 6.90 2.15 -1.84
N PHE A 50 5.76 2.82 -1.89
CA PHE A 50 4.47 2.30 -1.42
C PHE A 50 3.35 2.67 -2.40
N SER A 51 2.43 1.74 -2.66
CA SER A 51 1.26 1.99 -3.50
C SER A 51 0.03 2.32 -2.66
N LEU A 52 -0.61 3.45 -2.93
CA LEU A 52 -1.96 3.78 -2.44
C LEU A 52 -2.98 3.35 -3.49
N ALA A 53 -4.05 2.71 -3.06
CA ALA A 53 -5.16 2.33 -3.92
C ALA A 53 -6.41 3.15 -3.60
N PHE A 54 -6.98 3.78 -4.62
CA PHE A 54 -8.23 4.55 -4.52
C PHE A 54 -9.26 3.94 -5.46
N GLN A 55 -10.35 3.42 -4.89
CA GLN A 55 -11.50 3.03 -5.70
C GLN A 55 -12.11 4.27 -6.36
N HIS A 56 -12.26 4.23 -7.67
CA HIS A 56 -12.61 5.38 -8.50
C HIS A 56 -13.60 4.99 -9.59
N LYS A 57 -14.89 5.15 -9.30
CA LYS A 57 -16.00 4.76 -10.19
C LYS A 57 -15.96 3.27 -10.56
N ASP A 58 -15.45 2.95 -11.74
CA ASP A 58 -15.37 1.62 -12.36
C ASP A 58 -13.94 1.04 -12.41
N HIS A 59 -12.95 1.76 -11.88
CA HIS A 59 -11.54 1.35 -11.82
C HIS A 59 -10.91 1.70 -10.46
N VAL A 60 -9.74 1.14 -10.17
CA VAL A 60 -8.87 1.55 -9.07
C VAL A 60 -7.76 2.41 -9.62
N VAL A 61 -7.41 3.47 -8.90
CA VAL A 61 -6.23 4.28 -9.20
C VAL A 61 -5.14 3.93 -8.19
N LEU A 62 -4.03 3.39 -8.70
CA LEU A 62 -2.84 3.10 -7.91
C LEU A 62 -1.88 4.29 -8.02
N ILE A 63 -1.45 4.81 -6.87
CA ILE A 63 -0.54 5.95 -6.77
C ILE A 63 0.71 5.51 -6.01
N TYR A 64 1.86 5.56 -6.69
CA TYR A 64 3.14 5.16 -6.12
C TYR A 64 3.83 6.33 -5.43
N ILE A 65 4.08 6.19 -4.13
CA ILE A 65 4.69 7.19 -3.27
C ILE A 65 6.08 6.71 -2.81
N ASP A 66 7.09 7.56 -2.97
CA ASP A 66 8.44 7.29 -2.47
C ASP A 66 8.61 7.66 -0.98
N GLU A 67 9.76 7.30 -0.41
CA GLU A 67 10.14 7.58 0.99
C GLU A 67 10.20 9.07 1.37
N LYS A 68 10.20 9.98 0.38
CA LYS A 68 10.15 11.44 0.57
C LYS A 68 8.74 12.01 0.33
N GLY A 69 7.76 11.13 0.08
CA GLY A 69 6.39 11.49 -0.24
C GLY A 69 6.18 11.90 -1.69
N GLY A 70 7.19 11.79 -2.56
CA GLY A 70 7.10 12.08 -3.99
C GLY A 70 6.23 11.08 -4.73
N ILE A 71 5.41 11.56 -5.68
CA ILE A 71 4.61 10.68 -6.55
C ILE A 71 5.50 10.22 -7.69
N ARG A 72 5.72 8.92 -7.82
CA ARG A 72 6.60 8.31 -8.84
C ARG A 72 5.84 7.72 -10.02
N GLY A 73 4.57 7.39 -9.83
CA GLY A 73 3.71 6.86 -10.87
C GLY A 73 2.25 6.90 -10.46
N VAL A 74 1.38 6.90 -11.46
CA VAL A 74 -0.07 6.84 -11.31
C VAL A 74 -0.58 5.92 -12.41
N GLU A 75 -1.29 4.87 -12.04
CA GLU A 75 -1.87 3.92 -12.98
C GLU A 75 -3.31 3.56 -12.60
N THR A 76 -3.99 2.91 -13.52
CA THR A 76 -5.38 2.47 -13.33
C THR A 76 -5.49 0.98 -13.58
N ALA A 77 -6.23 0.29 -12.73
CA ALA A 77 -6.58 -1.12 -12.87
C ALA A 77 -8.10 -1.29 -12.87
N PRO A 78 -8.67 -2.27 -13.59
CA PRO A 78 -10.10 -2.54 -13.55
C PRO A 78 -10.54 -2.94 -12.13
N LEU A 79 -11.75 -2.55 -11.73
CA LEU A 79 -12.33 -3.06 -10.48
C LEU A 79 -12.67 -4.54 -10.66
N VAL A 80 -12.01 -5.40 -9.88
CA VAL A 80 -12.38 -6.81 -9.77
C VAL A 80 -13.19 -7.00 -8.50
N LYS A 81 -14.30 -7.74 -8.60
CA LYS A 81 -15.02 -8.17 -7.40
C LYS A 81 -14.11 -9.10 -6.61
N VAL A 82 -13.75 -8.67 -5.41
CA VAL A 82 -12.90 -9.45 -4.51
C VAL A 82 -13.75 -10.58 -3.94
N GLU A 83 -13.67 -11.75 -4.56
CA GLU A 83 -14.27 -12.96 -4.03
C GLU A 83 -13.35 -13.51 -2.94
N LYS A 84 -13.80 -13.41 -1.68
CA LYS A 84 -13.18 -14.15 -0.59
C LYS A 84 -13.62 -15.61 -0.68
N PRO A 85 -12.70 -16.58 -0.62
CA PRO A 85 -13.09 -17.98 -0.53
C PRO A 85 -13.87 -18.20 0.77
N VAL A 86 -15.05 -18.82 0.66
CA VAL A 86 -16.03 -18.97 1.76
C VAL A 86 -15.53 -19.84 2.93
N PHE A 87 -14.39 -20.54 2.75
CA PHE A 87 -13.89 -21.55 3.70
C PHE A 87 -12.45 -21.33 4.20
N LEU A 88 -11.88 -20.13 4.07
CA LEU A 88 -10.56 -19.87 4.64
C LEU A 88 -10.64 -19.83 6.17
N LYS A 89 -10.17 -20.91 6.82
CA LYS A 89 -9.93 -20.94 8.28
C LYS A 89 -8.70 -20.15 8.68
N PHE A 90 -7.75 -20.00 7.75
CA PHE A 90 -6.49 -19.31 7.93
C PHE A 90 -6.26 -18.37 6.75
N ASP A 91 -5.63 -17.23 7.04
CA ASP A 91 -5.11 -16.28 6.06
C ASP A 91 -3.58 -16.22 6.18
N ILE A 92 -2.94 -15.56 5.22
CA ILE A 92 -1.48 -15.49 5.13
C ILE A 92 -1.02 -14.03 5.29
N ILE A 93 -0.01 -13.82 6.12
CA ILE A 93 0.71 -12.55 6.25
C ILE A 93 2.10 -12.72 5.58
N PRO A 94 2.34 -12.08 4.43
CA PRO A 94 3.65 -12.08 3.79
C PRO A 94 4.61 -11.13 4.53
N VAL A 95 5.79 -11.63 4.88
CA VAL A 95 6.84 -10.87 5.56
C VAL A 95 7.97 -10.56 4.57
N PRO A 96 8.32 -9.29 4.37
CA PRO A 96 9.34 -8.91 3.39
C PRO A 96 10.75 -9.23 3.91
N LYS A 97 11.70 -9.40 3.00
CA LYS A 97 13.12 -9.30 3.36
C LYS A 97 13.49 -7.84 3.65
N PRO A 98 14.54 -7.59 4.46
CA PRO A 98 15.16 -6.27 4.55
C PRO A 98 15.56 -5.77 3.15
N LYS A 99 15.41 -4.47 2.90
CA LYS A 99 15.67 -3.81 1.61
C LYS A 99 17.07 -4.13 1.08
N GLU A 100 18.06 -4.21 1.96
CA GLU A 100 19.47 -4.48 1.62
C GLU A 100 19.70 -5.91 1.12
N LYS A 101 18.79 -6.83 1.44
CA LYS A 101 18.84 -8.26 1.06
C LYS A 101 17.83 -8.61 -0.02
N MET A 102 17.09 -7.62 -0.52
CA MET A 102 16.04 -7.80 -1.51
C MET A 102 16.63 -7.80 -2.93
N PRO A 103 16.15 -8.66 -3.85
CA PRO A 103 16.52 -8.56 -5.24
C PRO A 103 16.07 -7.23 -5.87
N SER A 104 16.58 -6.93 -7.07
CA SER A 104 16.21 -5.71 -7.78
C SER A 104 14.71 -5.65 -8.08
N LEU A 105 14.07 -4.51 -7.79
CA LEU A 105 12.65 -4.27 -8.06
C LEU A 105 12.34 -4.11 -9.56
N ASN A 106 13.34 -3.78 -10.39
CA ASN A 106 13.18 -3.54 -11.83
C ASN A 106 12.76 -4.79 -12.62
N LYS A 107 12.80 -5.97 -11.99
CA LYS A 107 12.41 -7.25 -12.59
C LYS A 107 10.92 -7.56 -12.39
N LEU A 108 10.23 -6.80 -11.53
CA LEU A 108 8.84 -7.03 -11.18
C LEU A 108 7.94 -6.26 -12.15
N SER A 109 6.82 -6.90 -12.51
CA SER A 109 5.69 -6.20 -13.11
C SER A 109 5.08 -5.19 -12.13
N ASN A 110 4.26 -4.26 -12.64
CA ASN A 110 3.59 -3.29 -11.78
C ASN A 110 2.64 -3.97 -10.78
N GLU A 111 1.98 -5.06 -11.17
CA GLU A 111 1.11 -5.83 -10.28
C GLU A 111 1.89 -6.49 -9.14
N GLU A 112 3.02 -7.13 -9.46
CA GLU A 112 3.91 -7.71 -8.46
C GLU A 112 4.50 -6.64 -7.54
N LEU A 113 4.85 -5.47 -8.08
CA LEU A 113 5.34 -4.34 -7.30
C LEU A 113 4.26 -3.81 -6.37
N ALA A 114 3.02 -3.65 -6.86
CA ALA A 114 1.88 -3.24 -6.07
C ALA A 114 1.67 -4.20 -4.89
N VAL A 115 1.55 -5.50 -5.15
CA VAL A 115 1.39 -6.52 -4.10
C VAL A 115 2.57 -6.51 -3.11
N LEU A 116 3.81 -6.45 -3.62
CA LEU A 116 5.01 -6.43 -2.78
C LEU A 116 5.03 -5.23 -1.83
N THR A 117 4.53 -4.05 -2.25
CA THR A 117 4.50 -2.87 -1.39
C THR A 117 3.59 -3.02 -0.17
N TRP A 118 2.64 -3.95 -0.20
CA TRP A 118 1.76 -4.28 0.93
C TRP A 118 2.26 -5.45 1.77
N CYS A 119 3.30 -6.16 1.34
CA CYS A 119 3.92 -7.23 2.11
C CYS A 119 4.77 -6.65 3.24
N ASP A 120 4.15 -6.19 4.31
CA ASP A 120 4.80 -5.47 5.41
C ASP A 120 4.96 -6.29 6.71
N GLY A 121 4.61 -7.58 6.64
CA GLY A 121 4.60 -8.51 7.77
C GLY A 121 3.45 -8.29 8.76
N GLN A 122 2.45 -7.50 8.39
CA GLN A 122 1.27 -7.20 9.21
C GLN A 122 -0.04 -7.39 8.43
N THR A 123 -0.03 -7.02 7.15
CA THR A 123 -1.21 -7.06 6.26
C THR A 123 -1.46 -8.49 5.77
N THR A 124 -2.70 -8.96 5.81
CA THR A 124 -3.06 -10.30 5.31
C THR A 124 -3.33 -10.29 3.80
N LEU A 125 -3.27 -11.45 3.12
CA LEU A 125 -3.59 -11.53 1.69
C LEU A 125 -5.01 -11.08 1.38
N SER A 126 -5.97 -11.30 2.27
CA SER A 126 -7.33 -10.78 2.10
C SER A 126 -7.37 -9.25 2.12
N GLU A 127 -6.66 -8.62 3.04
CA GLU A 127 -6.57 -7.15 3.12
C GLU A 127 -5.84 -6.58 1.90
N ILE A 128 -4.80 -7.25 1.40
CA ILE A 128 -4.10 -6.86 0.16
C ILE A 128 -5.04 -6.97 -1.04
N ALA A 129 -5.78 -8.07 -1.16
CA ALA A 129 -6.75 -8.31 -2.22
C ALA A 129 -7.85 -7.25 -2.24
N GLU A 130 -8.39 -6.91 -1.07
CA GLU A 130 -9.35 -5.82 -0.91
C GLU A 130 -8.76 -4.47 -1.32
N ALA A 131 -7.60 -4.12 -0.78
CA ALA A 131 -6.97 -2.83 -1.04
C ALA A 131 -6.68 -2.61 -2.53
N LEU A 132 -6.14 -3.63 -3.21
CA LEU A 132 -5.77 -3.55 -4.63
C LEU A 132 -6.93 -3.89 -5.57
N SER A 133 -8.11 -4.27 -5.04
CA SER A 133 -9.24 -4.83 -5.80
C SER A 133 -8.82 -5.95 -6.74
N MET A 134 -8.02 -6.88 -6.22
CA MET A 134 -7.53 -8.06 -6.93
C MET A 134 -8.18 -9.34 -6.38
N PRO A 135 -8.36 -10.39 -7.19
CA PRO A 135 -8.79 -11.69 -6.69
C PRO A 135 -7.79 -12.26 -5.67
N TYR A 136 -8.30 -12.85 -4.58
CA TYR A 136 -7.46 -13.48 -3.56
C TYR A 136 -6.47 -14.49 -4.16
N GLY A 137 -6.95 -15.35 -5.08
CA GLY A 137 -6.11 -16.35 -5.74
C GLY A 137 -4.97 -15.75 -6.55
N LEU A 138 -5.19 -14.60 -7.19
CA LEU A 138 -4.15 -13.88 -7.92
C LEU A 138 -3.11 -13.31 -6.97
N VAL A 139 -3.55 -12.65 -5.89
CA VAL A 139 -2.66 -12.13 -4.84
C VAL A 139 -1.81 -13.26 -4.25
N LYS A 140 -2.42 -14.41 -3.95
CA LYS A 140 -1.71 -15.59 -3.45
C LYS A 140 -0.65 -16.09 -4.44
N ALA A 141 -1.00 -16.21 -5.72
CA ALA A 141 -0.05 -16.62 -6.75
C ALA A 141 1.14 -15.64 -6.88
N ILE A 142 0.86 -14.33 -6.85
CA ILE A 142 1.90 -13.29 -6.86
C ILE A 142 2.80 -13.40 -5.63
N VAL A 143 2.22 -13.55 -4.44
CA VAL A 143 3.00 -13.67 -3.19
C VAL A 143 3.86 -14.94 -3.18
N GLU A 144 3.35 -16.06 -3.68
CA GLU A 144 4.14 -17.29 -3.83
C GLU A 144 5.29 -17.11 -4.81
N SER A 145 5.07 -16.43 -5.95
CA SER A 145 6.12 -16.04 -6.90
C SER A 145 7.19 -15.16 -6.24
N LEU A 146 6.77 -14.12 -5.50
CA LEU A 146 7.67 -13.21 -4.77
C LEU A 146 8.48 -13.94 -3.70
N TYR A 147 7.88 -14.92 -3.01
CA TYR A 147 8.57 -15.77 -2.05
C TYR A 147 9.63 -16.64 -2.73
N GLY A 148 9.27 -17.34 -3.81
CA GLY A 148 10.19 -18.16 -4.59
C GLY A 148 11.34 -17.38 -5.22
N ALA A 149 11.07 -16.15 -5.68
CA ALA A 149 12.08 -15.24 -6.21
C ALA A 149 12.92 -14.54 -5.12
N GLY A 150 12.60 -14.76 -3.85
CA GLY A 150 13.41 -14.33 -2.71
C GLY A 150 13.20 -12.89 -2.28
N TYR A 151 12.07 -12.25 -2.62
CA TYR A 151 11.68 -10.92 -2.10
C TYR A 151 11.09 -11.02 -0.68
N LEU A 152 10.44 -12.14 -0.37
CA LEU A 152 9.84 -12.39 0.93
C LEU A 152 10.72 -13.30 1.79
N LYS A 153 10.69 -13.09 3.11
CA LYS A 153 11.42 -13.88 4.10
C LYS A 153 10.62 -15.11 4.51
N GLU A 154 9.33 -14.92 4.78
CA GLU A 154 8.43 -15.94 5.33
C GLU A 154 6.97 -15.59 4.99
N LEU A 155 6.12 -16.61 4.98
CA LEU A 155 4.66 -16.50 4.86
C LEU A 155 4.06 -17.05 6.15
N LYS A 156 3.43 -16.18 6.95
CA LYS A 156 2.85 -16.57 8.25
C LYS A 156 1.38 -16.89 8.10
N GLU A 157 0.96 -18.05 8.56
CA GLU A 157 -0.47 -18.36 8.67
C GLU A 157 -1.05 -17.73 9.94
N VAL A 158 -2.22 -17.11 9.80
CA VAL A 158 -3.00 -16.54 10.90
C VAL A 158 -4.44 -17.01 10.79
N VAL A 159 -5.15 -17.13 11.91
CA VAL A 159 -6.59 -17.44 11.87
C VAL A 159 -7.32 -16.30 11.16
N ALA A 160 -8.09 -16.63 10.13
CA ALA A 160 -8.87 -15.64 9.39
C ALA A 160 -9.91 -15.00 10.33
N LYS A 161 -10.00 -13.67 10.31
CA LYS A 161 -10.96 -12.90 11.11
C LYS A 161 -12.31 -12.78 10.41
#